data_AF-A0A834X3F4-F1
#
_entry.id   AF-A0A834X3F4-F1
#
_cell.length_a   1.000
_cell.length_b   1.000
_cell.length_c   1.000
_cell.angle_alpha   90.00
_cell.angle_beta   90.00
_cell.angle_gamma   90.00
#
_symmetry.space_group_name_H-M   'P 1'
#
loop_
_entity.id
_entity.type
_entity.pdbx_description
1 polymer ?
#
loop_
_entity_poly.entity_id
_entity_poly.type
_entity_poly.pdbx_seq_one_letter_code
_entity_poly.pdbx_strand_id
1 'polypeptide(L)'
;MAELKQYHSLFVKLGLSTSNDAMGRIIKFCSLSPNGHLGYALRVFSTIPNPDTFVYNTIMRGYLQNHQPRNCILLYSQMLEESVIPNNFTFPSVIRACCVDNSVEEGKQVHAHVVKFGLGPDRISQNNLIFMYVNFQSLDEARKVFDVMPLRDVVSWTTLVTGYSQWGFIDDAYNVFDLMPEKNSVSWNAMIASCVQSNRFQEAFALFDKMRMEKVELNKFVAASMLSACTGLGALEQGKWIHKQIEKTGIEVDPKLATSIIDMYCKCGCLEKAFEVFNKLPEKGISSWNCMIGGLAMHGKGEDAIKLFRKMEMEKMVAPDNITFVNLLSACAHSGLIQEGQYFFHYMIHVHNIEPKKEHYGCMVDLLARAGMLEEARKIIDEMPMSPDAGVLGALLGACKIHKNMELGEKIGKRIIELEPGNSGRYVTLANIYANAGRWEDVGNVRKLMNDKGVKKEPGFSIIEMDDGVVNEFIAGGMAHPEAKAIYAKVEQMLESIRLVGYVPYTDAVLHDLVEEEKENPLFYHSEKLAVAYGLLRSKPGETLRITKNLRICRDCHQAIKLISQVFDRHVIIRDRNRFHHFSNGVCSCKDYW
;
A
#
# COMPACT_ATOMS: atom_id res chain seq x y z
N MET A 1 -13.38 32.26 18.37
CA MET A 1 -13.62 33.38 17.43
C MET A 1 -14.26 34.62 18.06
N ALA A 2 -15.24 34.51 18.97
CA ALA A 2 -15.87 35.69 19.60
C ALA A 2 -14.87 36.53 20.43
N GLU A 3 -14.08 35.89 21.29
CA GLU A 3 -13.02 36.53 22.08
C GLU A 3 -11.96 37.19 21.19
N LEU A 4 -11.53 36.52 20.11
CA LEU A 4 -10.56 37.07 19.17
C LEU A 4 -11.05 38.37 18.50
N LYS A 5 -12.35 38.46 18.17
CA LYS A 5 -12.95 39.69 17.64
C LYS A 5 -12.95 40.82 18.67
N GLN A 6 -13.08 40.51 19.96
CA GLN A 6 -12.96 41.48 21.06
C GLN A 6 -11.53 41.97 21.22
N TYR A 7 -10.54 41.07 21.12
CA TYR A 7 -9.12 41.48 21.13
C TYR A 7 -8.77 42.33 19.91
N HIS A 8 -9.26 41.98 18.71
CA HIS A 8 -9.05 42.79 17.52
C HIS A 8 -9.70 44.18 17.65
N SER A 9 -10.93 44.29 18.17
CA SER A 9 -11.56 45.61 18.39
C SER A 9 -10.82 46.44 19.43
N LEU A 10 -10.26 45.81 20.47
CA LEU A 10 -9.39 46.49 21.44
C LEU A 10 -8.12 47.01 20.77
N PHE A 11 -7.48 46.22 19.90
CA PHE A 11 -6.27 46.63 19.17
C PHE A 11 -6.56 47.85 18.26
N VAL A 12 -7.70 47.85 17.58
CA VAL A 12 -8.16 49.02 16.81
C VAL A 12 -8.35 50.24 17.71
N LYS A 13 -9.02 50.07 18.87
CA LYS A 13 -9.25 51.16 19.84
C LYS A 13 -7.95 51.72 20.42
N LEU A 14 -6.92 50.88 20.60
CA LEU A 14 -5.60 51.25 21.09
C LEU A 14 -4.69 51.83 20.00
N GLY A 15 -5.16 51.97 18.77
CA GLY A 15 -4.36 52.50 17.65
C GLY A 15 -3.29 51.52 17.15
N LEU A 16 -3.37 50.23 17.52
CA LEU A 16 -2.43 49.18 17.12
C LEU A 16 -2.79 48.55 15.77
N SER A 17 -3.85 48.99 15.10
CA SER A 17 -4.32 48.47 13.81
C SER A 17 -3.32 48.68 12.66
N THR A 18 -2.41 49.64 12.80
CA THR A 18 -1.33 49.89 11.82
C THR A 18 -0.05 49.12 12.12
N SER A 19 0.03 48.42 13.26
CA SER A 19 1.21 47.68 13.69
C SER A 19 1.25 46.28 13.09
N ASN A 20 2.27 45.99 12.28
CA ASN A 20 2.51 44.67 11.70
C ASN A 20 2.69 43.56 12.75
N ASP A 21 3.35 43.82 13.87
CA ASP A 21 3.51 42.81 14.93
C ASP A 21 2.17 42.47 15.60
N ALA A 22 1.40 43.49 15.98
CA ALA A 22 0.13 43.32 16.67
C ALA A 22 -0.89 42.61 15.77
N MET A 23 -1.05 43.09 14.54
CA MET A 23 -1.99 42.54 13.57
C MET A 23 -1.50 41.20 12.99
N GLY A 24 -0.20 41.03 12.82
CA GLY A 24 0.43 39.78 12.39
C GLY A 24 0.18 38.63 13.36
N ARG A 25 0.12 38.88 14.68
CA ARG A 25 -0.26 37.86 15.68
C ARG A 25 -1.73 37.44 15.56
N ILE A 26 -2.64 38.39 15.33
CA ILE A 26 -4.07 38.09 15.07
C ILE A 26 -4.19 37.24 13.80
N ILE A 27 -3.52 37.66 12.73
CA ILE A 27 -3.48 36.93 11.45
C ILE A 27 -2.91 35.52 11.66
N LYS A 28 -1.79 35.38 12.37
CA LYS A 28 -1.18 34.07 12.66
C LYS A 28 -2.15 33.13 13.35
N PHE A 29 -2.88 33.59 14.36
CA PHE A 29 -3.90 32.77 15.01
C PHE A 29 -5.03 32.41 14.03
N CYS A 30 -5.54 33.37 13.27
CA CYS A 30 -6.64 33.14 12.34
C CYS A 30 -6.28 32.20 11.18
N SER A 31 -5.04 32.26 10.70
CA SER A 31 -4.57 31.53 9.53
C SER A 31 -4.03 30.15 9.88
N LEU A 32 -3.41 29.97 11.06
CA LEU A 32 -2.63 28.76 11.38
C LEU A 32 -3.21 27.90 12.50
N SER A 33 -4.16 28.42 13.28
CA SER A 33 -4.79 27.67 14.38
C SER A 33 -5.87 26.72 13.85
N PRO A 34 -6.05 25.53 14.45
CA PRO A 34 -7.19 24.65 14.14
C PRO A 34 -8.56 25.33 14.30
N ASN A 35 -8.64 26.31 15.21
CA ASN A 35 -9.84 27.11 15.48
C ASN A 35 -9.85 28.45 14.72
N GLY A 36 -8.96 28.60 13.73
CA GLY A 36 -8.80 29.81 12.93
C GLY A 36 -9.87 29.93 11.83
N HIS A 37 -9.94 31.12 11.23
CA HIS A 37 -10.79 31.38 10.07
C HIS A 37 -10.02 32.23 9.06
N LEU A 38 -9.53 31.60 7.99
CA LEU A 38 -8.70 32.28 6.97
C LEU A 38 -9.41 33.51 6.37
N GLY A 39 -10.72 33.40 6.08
CA GLY A 39 -11.49 34.53 5.57
C GLY A 39 -11.59 35.73 6.53
N TYR A 40 -11.36 35.54 7.83
CA TYR A 40 -11.25 36.65 8.78
C TYR A 40 -9.82 37.21 8.79
N ALA A 41 -8.80 36.34 8.74
CA ALA A 41 -7.41 36.74 8.58
C ALA A 41 -7.21 37.67 7.36
N LEU A 42 -7.84 37.34 6.23
CA LEU A 42 -7.77 38.14 5.00
C LEU A 42 -8.43 39.52 5.15
N ARG A 43 -9.53 39.62 5.91
CA ARG A 43 -10.14 40.92 6.23
C ARG A 43 -9.26 41.77 7.13
N VAL A 44 -8.56 41.14 8.07
CA VAL A 44 -7.59 41.82 8.92
C VAL A 44 -6.40 42.30 8.08
N PHE A 45 -5.89 41.43 7.21
CA PHE A 45 -4.81 41.74 6.28
C PHE A 45 -5.12 42.96 5.41
N SER A 46 -6.32 43.04 4.82
CA SER A 46 -6.74 44.17 3.97
C SER A 46 -6.86 45.51 4.71
N THR A 47 -6.81 45.52 6.05
CA THR A 47 -6.83 46.77 6.85
C THR A 47 -5.45 47.28 7.23
N ILE A 48 -4.40 46.49 7.00
CA ILE A 48 -3.02 46.88 7.30
C ILE A 48 -2.49 47.73 6.13
N PRO A 49 -2.06 48.98 6.36
CA PRO A 49 -1.68 49.89 5.27
C PRO A 49 -0.37 49.51 4.57
N ASN A 50 0.61 48.95 5.29
CA ASN A 50 1.90 48.52 4.75
C ASN A 50 2.30 47.17 5.37
N PRO A 51 1.72 46.05 4.89
CA PRO A 51 2.01 44.73 5.43
C PRO A 51 3.46 44.32 5.18
N ASP A 52 4.15 43.85 6.21
CA ASP A 52 5.54 43.40 6.10
C ASP A 52 5.66 41.93 5.62
N THR A 53 6.90 41.50 5.35
CA THR A 53 7.22 40.13 4.92
C THR A 53 6.68 39.05 5.88
N PHE A 54 6.62 39.32 7.19
CA PHE A 54 6.12 38.36 8.17
C PHE A 54 4.60 38.14 8.02
N VAL A 55 3.84 39.22 7.83
CA VAL A 55 2.40 39.16 7.59
C VAL A 55 2.09 38.39 6.30
N TYR A 56 2.78 38.72 5.21
CA TYR A 56 2.68 38.02 3.92
C TYR A 56 2.97 36.51 4.06
N ASN A 57 4.12 36.14 4.64
CA ASN A 57 4.51 34.75 4.85
C ASN A 57 3.51 33.98 5.74
N THR A 58 2.81 34.67 6.63
CA THR A 58 1.80 34.07 7.50
C THR A 58 0.50 33.77 6.75
N ILE A 59 0.02 34.69 5.91
CA ILE A 59 -1.14 34.43 5.06
C ILE A 59 -0.84 33.35 4.01
N MET A 60 0.35 33.37 3.38
CA MET A 60 0.79 32.33 2.44
C MET A 60 0.70 30.93 3.05
N ARG A 61 1.20 30.75 4.28
CA ARG A 61 1.06 29.48 5.02
C ARG A 61 -0.40 29.14 5.31
N GLY A 62 -1.23 30.14 5.62
CA GLY A 62 -2.68 29.98 5.79
C GLY A 62 -3.38 29.46 4.53
N TYR A 63 -3.04 30.01 3.36
CA TYR A 63 -3.56 29.52 2.07
C TYR A 63 -3.19 28.06 1.82
N LEU A 64 -1.94 27.67 2.08
CA LEU A 64 -1.49 26.28 1.92
C LEU A 64 -2.23 25.31 2.85
N GLN A 65 -2.44 25.68 4.12
CA GLN A 65 -3.19 24.85 5.07
C GLN A 65 -4.66 24.68 4.70
N ASN A 66 -5.24 25.66 3.99
CA ASN A 66 -6.61 25.61 3.49
C ASN A 66 -6.71 25.08 2.05
N HIS A 67 -5.64 24.44 1.53
CA HIS A 67 -5.58 23.85 0.18
C HIS A 67 -5.87 24.85 -0.96
N GLN A 68 -5.43 26.10 -0.81
CA GLN A 68 -5.56 27.16 -1.83
C GLN A 68 -4.19 27.59 -2.39
N PRO A 69 -3.46 26.70 -3.09
CA PRO A 69 -2.10 26.98 -3.54
C PRO A 69 -2.04 28.13 -4.55
N ARG A 70 -2.99 28.23 -5.49
CA ARG A 70 -3.04 29.33 -6.47
C ARG A 70 -3.11 30.70 -5.81
N ASN A 71 -3.91 30.84 -4.75
CA ASN A 71 -4.01 32.11 -4.01
C ASN A 71 -2.71 32.46 -3.28
N CYS A 72 -1.93 31.46 -2.83
CA CYS A 72 -0.60 31.69 -2.28
C CYS A 72 0.37 32.28 -3.33
N ILE A 73 0.34 31.75 -4.56
CA ILE A 73 1.17 32.25 -5.68
C ILE A 73 0.75 33.68 -6.06
N LEU A 74 -0.56 33.95 -6.14
CA LEU A 74 -1.07 35.29 -6.43
C LEU A 74 -0.67 36.30 -5.34
N LEU A 75 -0.75 35.90 -4.07
CA LEU A 75 -0.31 36.74 -2.96
C LEU A 75 1.19 37.04 -3.01
N TYR A 76 2.00 36.11 -3.53
CA TYR A 76 3.42 36.38 -3.78
C TYR A 76 3.64 37.39 -4.90
N SER A 77 2.84 37.35 -5.97
CA SER A 77 2.85 38.42 -6.99
C SER A 77 2.52 39.77 -6.37
N GLN A 78 1.45 39.84 -5.56
CA GLN A 78 1.05 41.07 -4.86
C GLN A 78 2.18 41.60 -3.96
N MET A 79 2.85 40.71 -3.22
CA MET A 79 4.00 41.08 -2.37
C MET A 79 5.11 41.77 -3.18
N LEU A 80 5.38 41.28 -4.40
CA LEU A 80 6.38 41.88 -5.29
C LEU A 80 5.91 43.21 -5.89
N GLU A 81 4.64 43.31 -6.27
CA GLU A 81 4.02 44.55 -6.78
C GLU A 81 4.04 45.67 -5.73
N GLU A 82 3.80 45.33 -4.47
CA GLU A 82 3.90 46.25 -3.33
C GLU A 82 5.34 46.51 -2.87
N SER A 83 6.34 45.99 -3.60
CA SER A 83 7.77 46.15 -3.31
C SER A 83 8.20 45.63 -1.93
N VAL A 84 7.49 44.64 -1.39
CA VAL A 84 7.87 43.96 -0.13
C VAL A 84 8.90 42.88 -0.44
N ILE A 85 10.06 42.94 0.23
CA ILE A 85 11.21 42.09 -0.10
C ILE A 85 10.97 40.64 0.39
N PRO A 86 10.99 39.63 -0.51
CA PRO A 86 10.97 38.23 -0.13
C PRO A 86 12.22 37.80 0.63
N ASN A 87 12.07 36.83 1.52
CA ASN A 87 13.20 36.27 2.27
C ASN A 87 13.20 34.73 2.24
N ASN A 88 14.16 34.13 2.94
CA ASN A 88 14.32 32.68 3.08
C ASN A 88 13.10 31.96 3.71
N PHE A 89 12.16 32.68 4.34
CA PHE A 89 10.89 32.13 4.83
C PHE A 89 9.72 32.28 3.84
N THR A 90 9.86 33.12 2.82
CA THR A 90 8.85 33.31 1.76
C THR A 90 8.88 32.14 0.78
N PHE A 91 10.07 31.85 0.23
CA PHE A 91 10.24 30.85 -0.83
C PHE A 91 9.77 29.43 -0.50
N PRO A 92 9.96 28.87 0.71
CA PRO A 92 9.43 27.55 1.03
C PRO A 92 7.90 27.44 0.85
N SER A 93 7.17 28.51 1.17
CA SER A 93 5.70 28.53 1.03
C SER A 93 5.30 28.64 -0.44
N VAL A 94 5.94 29.54 -1.19
CA VAL A 94 5.64 29.74 -2.62
C VAL A 94 6.02 28.52 -3.45
N ILE A 95 7.20 27.94 -3.22
CA ILE A 95 7.65 26.70 -3.86
C ILE A 95 6.66 25.57 -3.60
N ARG A 96 6.22 25.39 -2.34
CA ARG A 96 5.21 24.37 -2.02
C ARG A 96 3.88 24.64 -2.73
N ALA A 97 3.47 25.90 -2.85
CA ALA A 97 2.28 26.27 -3.61
C ALA A 97 2.43 25.87 -5.09
N CYS A 98 3.56 26.20 -5.72
CA CYS A 98 3.84 25.82 -7.10
C CYS A 98 3.86 24.29 -7.29
N CYS A 99 4.41 23.52 -6.33
CA CYS A 99 4.42 22.06 -6.39
C CYS A 99 3.00 21.48 -6.32
N VAL A 100 2.16 21.97 -5.40
CA VAL A 100 0.78 21.47 -5.22
C VAL A 100 -0.13 21.88 -6.38
N ASP A 101 0.05 23.10 -6.91
CA ASP A 101 -0.69 23.61 -8.08
C ASP A 101 -0.16 23.05 -9.41
N ASN A 102 0.99 22.36 -9.39
CA ASN A 102 1.76 21.94 -10.56
C ASN A 102 2.10 23.11 -11.52
N SER A 103 2.35 24.29 -10.95
CA SER A 103 2.72 25.53 -11.66
C SER A 103 4.22 25.56 -11.95
N VAL A 104 4.65 24.80 -12.97
CA VAL A 104 6.07 24.58 -13.32
C VAL A 104 6.78 25.87 -13.74
N GLU A 105 6.13 26.68 -14.58
CA GLU A 105 6.75 27.92 -15.10
C GLU A 105 6.88 28.99 -14.01
N GLU A 106 5.86 29.18 -13.18
CA GLU A 106 5.94 30.03 -11.99
C GLU A 106 7.02 29.52 -11.03
N GLY A 107 7.17 28.20 -10.86
CA GLY A 107 8.25 27.62 -10.06
C GLY A 107 9.66 27.97 -10.59
N LYS A 108 9.87 27.96 -11.92
CA LYS A 108 11.13 28.40 -12.53
C LYS A 108 11.39 29.90 -12.31
N GLN A 109 10.35 30.73 -12.37
CA GLN A 109 10.46 32.15 -12.04
C GLN A 109 10.82 32.36 -10.56
N VAL A 110 10.23 31.56 -9.66
CA VAL A 110 10.55 31.58 -8.24
C VAL A 110 12.01 31.18 -8.00
N HIS A 111 12.54 30.19 -8.71
CA HIS A 111 13.98 29.88 -8.66
C HIS A 111 14.84 31.08 -9.10
N ALA A 112 14.50 31.72 -10.22
CA ALA A 112 15.21 32.93 -10.66
C ALA A 112 15.15 34.04 -9.59
N HIS A 113 14.02 34.19 -8.89
CA HIS A 113 13.89 35.11 -7.76
C HIS A 113 14.76 34.75 -6.57
N VAL A 114 14.86 33.47 -6.18
CA VAL A 114 15.78 33.02 -5.11
C VAL A 114 17.21 33.49 -5.40
N VAL A 115 17.66 33.35 -6.65
CA VAL A 115 18.99 33.84 -7.07
C VAL A 115 19.04 35.36 -7.06
N LYS A 116 18.04 36.04 -7.66
CA LYS A 116 17.97 37.51 -7.76
C LYS A 116 17.98 38.22 -6.41
N PHE A 117 17.33 37.66 -5.40
CA PHE A 117 17.30 38.20 -4.04
C PHE A 117 18.50 37.77 -3.17
N GLY A 118 19.56 37.20 -3.78
CA GLY A 118 20.81 36.87 -3.10
C GLY A 118 20.75 35.62 -2.23
N LEU A 119 19.70 34.81 -2.34
CA LEU A 119 19.53 33.56 -1.59
C LEU A 119 20.02 32.33 -2.38
N GLY A 120 20.61 32.52 -3.56
CA GLY A 120 21.23 31.45 -4.34
C GLY A 120 22.24 30.61 -3.52
N PRO A 121 23.18 31.22 -2.78
CA PRO A 121 24.12 30.45 -1.95
C PRO A 121 23.51 29.85 -0.67
N ASP A 122 22.28 30.25 -0.29
CA ASP A 122 21.65 29.80 0.95
C ASP A 122 21.24 28.32 0.85
N ARG A 123 21.74 27.52 1.79
CA ARG A 123 21.52 26.06 1.81
C ARG A 123 20.06 25.69 1.95
N ILE A 124 19.29 26.43 2.75
CA ILE A 124 17.85 26.16 2.92
C ILE A 124 17.12 26.41 1.61
N SER A 125 17.44 27.50 0.93
CA SER A 125 16.88 27.85 -0.38
C SER A 125 17.23 26.80 -1.44
N GLN A 126 18.49 26.36 -1.52
CA GLN A 126 18.92 25.28 -2.41
C GLN A 126 18.19 23.96 -2.15
N ASN A 127 18.03 23.56 -0.88
CA ASN A 127 17.26 22.36 -0.52
C ASN A 127 15.78 22.45 -0.98
N ASN A 128 15.15 23.63 -0.86
CA ASN A 128 13.80 23.83 -1.37
C ASN A 128 13.72 23.79 -2.90
N LEU A 129 14.77 24.23 -3.60
CA LEU A 129 14.83 24.16 -5.07
C LEU A 129 14.99 22.71 -5.56
N ILE A 130 15.82 21.89 -4.90
CA ILE A 130 15.89 20.45 -5.19
C ILE A 130 14.51 19.82 -5.02
N PHE A 131 13.86 20.08 -3.88
CA PHE A 131 12.50 19.61 -3.61
C PHE A 131 11.51 20.05 -4.70
N MET A 132 11.58 21.31 -5.16
CA MET A 132 10.73 21.83 -6.23
C MET A 132 10.87 21.02 -7.52
N TYR A 133 12.10 20.86 -8.00
CA TYR A 133 12.35 20.16 -9.26
C TYR A 133 12.04 18.67 -9.18
N VAL A 134 12.25 18.05 -8.01
CA VAL A 134 11.77 16.69 -7.74
C VAL A 134 10.26 16.60 -7.92
N ASN A 135 9.47 17.53 -7.35
CA ASN A 135 8.01 17.48 -7.48
C ASN A 135 7.52 17.74 -8.92
N PHE A 136 8.30 18.47 -9.72
CA PHE A 136 8.05 18.68 -11.15
C PHE A 136 8.57 17.55 -12.05
N GLN A 137 8.97 16.40 -11.51
CA GLN A 137 9.56 15.27 -12.27
C GLN A 137 10.82 15.65 -13.07
N SER A 138 11.46 16.77 -12.73
CA SER A 138 12.63 17.31 -13.43
C SER A 138 13.90 16.92 -12.67
N LEU A 139 14.15 15.61 -12.57
CA LEU A 139 15.25 15.06 -11.75
C LEU A 139 16.63 15.54 -12.19
N ASP A 140 16.84 15.77 -13.49
CA ASP A 140 18.09 16.33 -14.01
C ASP A 140 18.34 17.76 -13.48
N GLU A 141 17.29 18.59 -13.41
CA GLU A 141 17.40 19.94 -12.86
C GLU A 141 17.62 19.90 -11.34
N ALA A 142 16.92 19.00 -10.63
CA ALA A 142 17.17 18.76 -9.20
C ALA A 142 18.62 18.36 -8.95
N ARG A 143 19.18 17.49 -9.81
CA ARG A 143 20.57 17.05 -9.73
C ARG A 143 21.55 18.18 -10.02
N LYS A 144 21.29 19.02 -11.03
CA LYS A 144 22.13 20.20 -11.32
C LYS A 144 22.19 21.15 -10.13
N VAL A 145 21.03 21.46 -9.52
CA VAL A 145 20.96 22.29 -8.31
C VAL A 145 21.81 21.68 -7.19
N PHE A 146 21.68 20.38 -6.95
CA PHE A 146 22.46 19.66 -5.95
C PHE A 146 23.98 19.66 -6.23
N ASP A 147 24.39 19.46 -7.49
CA ASP A 147 25.79 19.38 -7.88
C ASP A 147 26.50 20.74 -7.76
N VAL A 148 25.80 21.86 -7.95
CA VAL A 148 26.40 23.21 -7.77
C VAL A 148 26.42 23.69 -6.31
N MET A 149 25.81 22.97 -5.37
CA MET A 149 25.81 23.38 -3.96
C MET A 149 27.23 23.40 -3.37
N PRO A 150 27.66 24.51 -2.75
CA PRO A 150 29.00 24.60 -2.16
C PRO A 150 29.15 23.72 -0.91
N LEU A 151 28.07 23.57 -0.13
CA LEU A 151 28.01 22.74 1.07
C LEU A 151 26.73 21.92 1.07
N ARG A 152 26.87 20.61 0.96
CA ARG A 152 25.77 19.64 0.95
C ARG A 152 25.61 19.07 2.36
N ASP A 153 24.45 19.27 2.96
CA ASP A 153 24.10 18.68 4.26
C ASP A 153 23.23 17.44 4.09
N VAL A 154 22.96 16.74 5.19
CA VAL A 154 22.13 15.52 5.17
C VAL A 154 20.75 15.78 4.56
N VAL A 155 20.20 16.99 4.69
CA VAL A 155 18.91 17.36 4.08
C VAL A 155 19.01 17.41 2.56
N SER A 156 20.05 18.04 1.99
CA SER A 156 20.26 18.09 0.53
C SER A 156 20.35 16.68 -0.08
N TRP A 157 21.15 15.80 0.53
CA TRP A 157 21.31 14.41 0.11
C TRP A 157 20.00 13.62 0.24
N THR A 158 19.35 13.70 1.40
CA THR A 158 18.10 12.96 1.65
C THR A 158 16.99 13.41 0.71
N THR A 159 16.90 14.71 0.41
CA THR A 159 15.90 15.24 -0.55
C THR A 159 16.11 14.64 -1.94
N LEU A 160 17.36 14.52 -2.38
CA LEU A 160 17.69 13.92 -3.67
C LEU A 160 17.39 12.41 -3.69
N VAL A 161 17.76 11.66 -2.64
CA VAL A 161 17.42 10.24 -2.46
C VAL A 161 15.91 10.04 -2.53
N THR A 162 15.14 10.79 -1.73
CA THR A 162 13.68 10.69 -1.75
C THR A 162 13.08 11.05 -3.11
N GLY A 163 13.71 11.95 -3.85
CA GLY A 163 13.24 12.36 -5.16
C GLY A 163 13.41 11.28 -6.23
N TYR A 164 14.58 10.66 -6.29
CA TYR A 164 14.79 9.51 -7.17
C TYR A 164 13.86 8.35 -6.81
N SER A 165 13.73 8.04 -5.51
CA SER A 165 12.81 7.01 -5.00
C SER A 165 11.36 7.27 -5.39
N GLN A 166 10.86 8.51 -5.23
CA GLN A 166 9.48 8.90 -5.51
C GLN A 166 9.06 8.62 -6.95
N TRP A 167 10.00 8.73 -7.90
CA TRP A 167 9.75 8.51 -9.33
C TRP A 167 10.21 7.14 -9.83
N GLY A 168 10.49 6.20 -8.93
CA GLY A 168 10.80 4.81 -9.25
C GLY A 168 12.26 4.54 -9.63
N PHE A 169 13.14 5.54 -9.58
CA PHE A 169 14.57 5.40 -9.85
C PHE A 169 15.33 4.96 -8.59
N ILE A 170 14.97 3.80 -8.05
CA ILE A 170 15.46 3.32 -6.75
C ILE A 170 16.96 3.02 -6.79
N ASP A 171 17.46 2.52 -7.92
CA ASP A 171 18.88 2.22 -8.08
C ASP A 171 19.73 3.51 -8.05
N ASP A 172 19.25 4.59 -8.65
CA ASP A 172 19.88 5.91 -8.55
C ASP A 172 19.78 6.47 -7.12
N ALA A 173 18.64 6.27 -6.44
CA ALA A 173 18.48 6.64 -5.04
C ALA A 173 19.49 5.91 -4.15
N TYR A 174 19.71 4.61 -4.38
CA TYR A 174 20.74 3.80 -3.70
C TYR A 174 22.14 4.37 -3.93
N ASN A 175 22.49 4.67 -5.19
CA ASN A 175 23.79 5.23 -5.53
C ASN A 175 24.03 6.56 -4.82
N VAL A 176 23.04 7.46 -4.82
CA VAL A 176 23.13 8.74 -4.10
C VAL A 176 23.24 8.50 -2.58
N PHE A 177 22.47 7.56 -2.03
CA PHE A 177 22.50 7.22 -0.62
C PHE A 177 23.87 6.69 -0.17
N ASP A 178 24.48 5.76 -0.92
CA ASP A 178 25.79 5.21 -0.57
C ASP A 178 26.89 6.29 -0.61
N LEU A 179 26.82 7.23 -1.55
CA LEU A 179 27.72 8.38 -1.64
C LEU A 179 27.57 9.40 -0.49
N MET A 180 26.50 9.32 0.31
CA MET A 180 26.30 10.24 1.44
C MET A 180 27.44 10.10 2.47
N PRO A 181 28.21 11.18 2.74
CA PRO A 181 29.32 11.14 3.70
C PRO A 181 28.84 10.88 5.13
N GLU A 182 27.71 11.47 5.50
CA GLU A 182 27.06 11.29 6.79
C GLU A 182 25.62 10.83 6.57
N LYS A 183 25.24 9.77 7.27
CA LYS A 183 23.89 9.20 7.25
C LYS A 183 23.30 9.31 8.64
N ASN A 184 22.05 9.78 8.73
CA ASN A 184 21.32 9.86 9.98
C ASN A 184 20.04 9.02 9.91
N SER A 185 19.28 9.03 11.01
CA SER A 185 18.04 8.26 11.11
C SER A 185 16.99 8.62 10.04
N VAL A 186 17.00 9.86 9.52
CA VAL A 186 16.08 10.32 8.47
C VAL A 186 16.50 9.78 7.11
N SER A 187 17.80 9.82 6.76
CA SER A 187 18.29 9.28 5.48
C SER A 187 18.14 7.77 5.41
N TRP A 188 18.42 7.05 6.50
CA TRP A 188 18.18 5.60 6.60
C TRP A 188 16.71 5.25 6.40
N ASN A 189 15.81 5.97 7.09
CA ASN A 189 14.38 5.78 6.93
C ASN A 189 13.90 6.05 5.51
N ALA A 190 14.38 7.11 4.86
CA ALA A 190 14.02 7.43 3.48
C ALA A 190 14.38 6.28 2.53
N MET A 191 15.61 5.76 2.63
CA MET A 191 16.07 4.68 1.77
C MET A 191 15.31 3.37 2.05
N ILE A 192 15.22 2.95 3.32
CA ILE A 192 14.49 1.72 3.71
C ILE A 192 13.02 1.80 3.29
N ALA A 193 12.34 2.92 3.59
CA ALA A 193 10.94 3.09 3.21
C ALA A 193 10.75 3.05 1.70
N SER A 194 11.68 3.59 0.92
CA SER A 194 11.61 3.51 -0.54
C SER A 194 11.71 2.08 -1.06
N CYS A 195 12.62 1.27 -0.52
CA CYS A 195 12.75 -0.14 -0.91
C CYS A 195 11.47 -0.92 -0.58
N VAL A 196 10.88 -0.67 0.58
CA VAL A 196 9.62 -1.31 0.99
C VAL A 196 8.47 -0.90 0.08
N GLN A 197 8.33 0.39 -0.23
CA GLN A 197 7.29 0.90 -1.14
C GLN A 197 7.41 0.33 -2.56
N SER A 198 8.61 -0.03 -2.97
CA SER A 198 8.89 -0.63 -4.26
C SER A 198 8.98 -2.16 -4.23
N ASN A 199 8.50 -2.80 -3.17
CA ASN A 199 8.51 -4.25 -2.97
C ASN A 199 9.89 -4.92 -3.01
N ARG A 200 10.97 -4.14 -2.82
CA ARG A 200 12.37 -4.62 -2.71
C ARG A 200 12.69 -4.97 -1.25
N PHE A 201 11.92 -5.90 -0.68
CA PHE A 201 11.95 -6.20 0.75
C PHE A 201 13.30 -6.74 1.23
N GLN A 202 13.96 -7.60 0.44
CA GLN A 202 15.27 -8.15 0.80
C GLN A 202 16.33 -7.06 0.93
N GLU A 203 16.33 -6.09 -0.01
CA GLU A 203 17.26 -4.96 0.05
C GLU A 203 16.95 -4.04 1.24
N ALA A 204 15.67 -3.86 1.59
CA ALA A 204 15.28 -3.14 2.80
C ALA A 204 15.84 -3.78 4.08
N PHE A 205 15.84 -5.12 4.18
CA PHE A 205 16.48 -5.84 5.29
C PHE A 205 18.00 -5.69 5.29
N ALA A 206 18.65 -5.76 4.12
CA ALA A 206 20.09 -5.55 4.01
C ALA A 206 20.50 -4.13 4.48
N LEU A 207 19.74 -3.11 4.09
CA LEU A 207 19.93 -1.74 4.59
C LEU A 207 19.69 -1.63 6.09
N PHE A 208 18.65 -2.30 6.60
CA PHE A 208 18.35 -2.30 8.02
C PHE A 208 19.46 -2.95 8.85
N ASP A 209 20.05 -4.04 8.37
CA ASP A 209 21.20 -4.66 9.02
C ASP A 209 22.45 -3.76 8.95
N LYS A 210 22.71 -3.09 7.82
CA LYS A 210 23.78 -2.09 7.70
C LYS A 210 23.59 -0.93 8.70
N MET A 211 22.38 -0.38 8.79
CA MET A 211 22.00 0.65 9.76
C MET A 211 22.31 0.23 11.21
N ARG A 212 21.98 -1.03 11.55
CA ARG A 212 22.25 -1.60 12.88
C ARG A 212 23.73 -1.81 13.15
N MET A 213 24.50 -2.26 12.16
CA MET A 213 25.96 -2.41 12.26
C MET A 213 26.65 -1.06 12.49
N GLU A 214 26.14 0.01 11.88
CA GLU A 214 26.57 1.39 12.12
C GLU A 214 26.05 1.98 13.45
N LYS A 215 25.38 1.16 14.28
CA LYS A 215 24.84 1.52 15.61
C LYS A 215 23.86 2.69 15.58
N VAL A 216 23.18 2.90 14.45
CA VAL A 216 22.09 3.89 14.37
C VAL A 216 20.86 3.31 15.07
N GLU A 217 20.32 4.05 16.03
CA GLU A 217 19.17 3.60 16.81
C GLU A 217 17.92 3.42 15.95
N LEU A 218 17.19 2.33 16.23
CA LEU A 218 15.87 2.09 15.65
C LEU A 218 14.91 3.19 16.13
N ASN A 219 14.19 3.81 15.19
CA ASN A 219 13.11 4.73 15.49
C ASN A 219 11.76 4.18 15.01
N LYS A 220 10.67 4.84 15.41
CA LYS A 220 9.31 4.41 15.07
C LYS A 220 9.01 4.33 13.56
N PHE A 221 9.65 5.18 12.75
CA PHE A 221 9.41 5.22 11.30
C PHE A 221 10.08 4.03 10.61
N VAL A 222 11.35 3.78 10.93
CA VAL A 222 12.08 2.60 10.43
C VAL A 222 11.39 1.32 10.89
N ALA A 223 10.96 1.26 12.15
CA ALA A 223 10.21 0.12 12.68
C ALA A 223 8.92 -0.14 11.89
N ALA A 224 8.13 0.89 11.60
CA ALA A 224 6.91 0.76 10.80
C ALA A 224 7.21 0.28 9.36
N SER A 225 8.25 0.81 8.71
CA SER A 225 8.69 0.38 7.39
C SER A 225 9.14 -1.09 7.38
N MET A 226 9.92 -1.52 8.36
CA MET A 226 10.37 -2.91 8.45
C MET A 226 9.24 -3.88 8.80
N LEU A 227 8.28 -3.48 9.65
CA LEU A 227 7.05 -4.26 9.88
C LEU A 227 6.23 -4.42 8.60
N SER A 228 6.16 -3.38 7.76
CA SER A 228 5.56 -3.48 6.44
C SER A 228 6.33 -4.42 5.51
N ALA A 229 7.66 -4.41 5.54
CA ALA A 229 8.49 -5.38 4.81
C ALA A 229 8.20 -6.83 5.25
N CYS A 230 8.07 -7.07 6.56
CA CYS A 230 7.65 -8.37 7.10
C CYS A 230 6.29 -8.79 6.54
N THR A 231 5.33 -7.86 6.43
CA THR A 231 4.01 -8.17 5.84
C THR A 231 4.11 -8.58 4.37
N GLY A 232 5.06 -8.03 3.61
CA GLY A 232 5.29 -8.38 2.21
C GLY A 232 5.84 -9.80 2.07
N LEU A 233 6.89 -10.11 2.84
CA LEU A 233 7.56 -11.41 2.82
C LEU A 233 6.78 -12.52 3.56
N GLY A 234 5.85 -12.16 4.44
CA GLY A 234 5.27 -13.09 5.41
C GLY A 234 6.25 -13.53 6.49
N ALA A 235 7.25 -12.68 6.81
CA ALA A 235 8.33 -12.96 7.76
C ALA A 235 7.89 -12.65 9.20
N LEU A 236 7.21 -13.62 9.82
CA LEU A 236 6.67 -13.54 11.17
C LEU A 236 7.75 -13.48 12.24
N GLU A 237 8.83 -14.26 12.15
CA GLU A 237 9.88 -14.30 13.17
C GLU A 237 10.68 -13.00 13.16
N GLN A 238 11.00 -12.47 11.98
CA GLN A 238 11.57 -11.13 11.83
C GLN A 238 10.65 -10.06 12.40
N GLY A 239 9.33 -10.13 12.13
CA GLY A 239 8.34 -9.19 12.64
C GLY A 239 8.20 -9.24 14.18
N LYS A 240 8.20 -10.44 14.77
CA LYS A 240 8.23 -10.65 16.23
C LYS A 240 9.49 -10.06 16.84
N TRP A 241 10.64 -10.25 16.19
CA TRP A 241 11.91 -9.70 16.66
C TRP A 241 11.86 -8.16 16.68
N ILE A 242 11.38 -7.52 15.60
CA ILE A 242 11.22 -6.06 15.53
C ILE A 242 10.26 -5.58 16.62
N HIS A 243 9.11 -6.24 16.79
CA HIS A 243 8.15 -5.88 17.85
C HIS A 243 8.78 -5.94 19.25
N LYS A 244 9.56 -6.99 19.54
CA LYS A 244 10.30 -7.11 20.80
C LYS A 244 11.39 -6.03 20.95
N GLN A 245 12.03 -5.61 19.86
CA GLN A 245 12.98 -4.49 19.92
C GLN A 245 12.28 -3.18 20.27
N ILE A 246 11.11 -2.88 19.66
CA ILE A 246 10.30 -1.69 19.98
C ILE A 246 10.02 -1.62 21.48
N GLU A 247 9.59 -2.73 22.08
CA GLU A 247 9.35 -2.84 23.52
C GLU A 247 10.64 -2.64 24.34
N LYS A 248 11.75 -3.27 23.93
CA LYS A 248 13.03 -3.21 24.64
C LYS A 248 13.68 -1.82 24.63
N THR A 249 13.58 -1.11 23.50
CA THR A 249 14.18 0.22 23.35
C THR A 249 13.28 1.34 23.86
N GLY A 250 12.07 1.03 24.31
CA GLY A 250 11.12 2.01 24.82
C GLY A 250 10.62 2.98 23.74
N ILE A 251 10.52 2.53 22.48
CA ILE A 251 9.97 3.36 21.41
C ILE A 251 8.49 3.62 21.71
N GLU A 252 8.08 4.89 21.73
CA GLU A 252 6.69 5.26 21.92
C GLU A 252 5.82 4.68 20.80
N VAL A 253 4.87 3.83 21.18
CA VAL A 253 3.93 3.20 20.25
C VAL A 253 2.71 4.11 20.08
N ASP A 254 2.81 5.02 19.12
CA ASP A 254 1.67 5.82 18.69
C ASP A 254 0.61 4.97 17.93
N PRO A 255 -0.61 5.47 17.71
CA PRO A 255 -1.67 4.71 17.04
C PRO A 255 -1.29 4.17 15.65
N LYS A 256 -0.38 4.85 14.92
CA LYS A 256 0.07 4.41 13.60
C LYS A 256 1.03 3.22 13.72
N LEU A 257 1.99 3.29 14.63
CA LEU A 257 2.91 2.18 14.89
C LEU A 257 2.15 0.96 15.44
N ALA A 258 1.20 1.18 16.37
CA ALA A 258 0.31 0.13 16.88
C ALA A 258 -0.43 -0.58 15.74
N THR A 259 -1.03 0.18 14.82
CA THR A 259 -1.74 -0.37 13.66
C THR A 259 -0.79 -1.16 12.76
N SER A 260 0.45 -0.70 12.57
CA SER A 260 1.46 -1.41 11.77
C SER A 260 1.89 -2.74 12.39
N ILE A 261 1.99 -2.81 13.73
CA ILE A 261 2.28 -4.05 14.46
C ILE A 261 1.12 -5.04 14.30
N ILE A 262 -0.12 -4.57 14.44
CA ILE A 262 -1.33 -5.40 14.27
C ILE A 262 -1.40 -5.92 12.83
N ASP A 263 -1.21 -5.05 11.83
CA ASP A 263 -1.24 -5.43 10.40
C ASP A 263 -0.18 -6.48 10.09
N MET A 264 1.03 -6.36 10.66
CA MET A 264 2.08 -7.35 10.54
C MET A 264 1.67 -8.71 11.07
N TYR A 265 1.12 -8.79 12.28
CA TYR A 265 0.67 -10.07 12.83
C TYR A 265 -0.49 -10.68 12.03
N CYS A 266 -1.45 -9.86 11.59
CA CYS A 266 -2.53 -10.32 10.70
C CYS A 266 -1.98 -10.88 9.38
N LYS A 267 -1.14 -10.12 8.67
CA LYS A 267 -0.62 -10.49 7.34
C LYS A 267 0.50 -11.52 7.35
N CYS A 268 1.10 -11.80 8.50
CA CYS A 268 2.02 -12.94 8.71
C CYS A 268 1.31 -14.18 9.31
N GLY A 269 -0.02 -14.17 9.42
CA GLY A 269 -0.80 -15.34 9.77
C GLY A 269 -0.82 -15.70 11.26
N CYS A 270 -0.66 -14.72 12.15
CA CYS A 270 -0.70 -14.88 13.62
C CYS A 270 -1.75 -13.95 14.25
N LEU A 271 -3.03 -14.26 14.03
CA LEU A 271 -4.15 -13.46 14.53
C LEU A 271 -4.18 -13.35 16.06
N GLU A 272 -3.69 -14.36 16.77
CA GLU A 272 -3.69 -14.41 18.23
C GLU A 272 -2.88 -13.25 18.81
N LYS A 273 -1.66 -13.02 18.29
CA LYS A 273 -0.82 -11.89 18.69
C LYS A 273 -1.37 -10.55 18.20
N ALA A 274 -2.02 -10.52 17.04
CA ALA A 274 -2.71 -9.31 16.57
C ALA A 274 -3.79 -8.87 17.57
N PHE A 275 -4.62 -9.81 18.06
CA PHE A 275 -5.61 -9.54 19.10
C PHE A 275 -4.98 -9.14 20.42
N GLU A 276 -3.86 -9.76 20.82
CA GLU A 276 -3.14 -9.38 22.05
C GLU A 276 -2.73 -7.91 22.00
N VAL A 277 -2.08 -7.47 20.92
CA VAL A 277 -1.66 -6.07 20.73
C VAL A 277 -2.87 -5.15 20.67
N PHE A 278 -3.88 -5.51 19.87
CA PHE A 278 -5.11 -4.72 19.72
C PHE A 278 -5.83 -4.50 21.06
N ASN A 279 -6.01 -5.56 21.86
CA ASN A 279 -6.72 -5.47 23.13
C ASN A 279 -5.96 -4.62 24.16
N LYS A 280 -4.62 -4.63 24.15
CA LYS A 280 -3.76 -3.83 25.02
C LYS A 280 -3.76 -2.33 24.70
N LEU A 281 -4.27 -1.89 23.54
CA LEU A 281 -4.33 -0.47 23.21
C LEU A 281 -5.25 0.28 24.18
N PRO A 282 -4.76 1.37 24.83
CA PRO A 282 -5.55 2.15 25.78
C PRO A 282 -6.74 2.84 25.08
N GLU A 283 -6.49 3.38 23.89
CA GLU A 283 -7.51 3.94 23.01
C GLU A 283 -7.36 3.31 21.62
N LYS A 284 -8.47 2.79 21.09
CA LYS A 284 -8.50 2.13 19.78
C LYS A 284 -9.04 3.11 18.76
N GLY A 285 -8.16 3.62 17.91
CA GLY A 285 -8.56 4.46 16.78
C GLY A 285 -9.20 3.65 15.65
N ILE A 286 -9.90 4.33 14.76
CA ILE A 286 -10.57 3.72 13.59
C ILE A 286 -9.64 2.82 12.75
N SER A 287 -8.38 3.23 12.58
CA SER A 287 -7.37 2.45 11.85
C SER A 287 -7.08 1.09 12.48
N SER A 288 -7.02 1.02 13.82
CA SER A 288 -6.75 -0.24 14.53
C SER A 288 -7.95 -1.20 14.45
N TRP A 289 -9.18 -0.68 14.53
CA TRP A 289 -10.41 -1.43 14.32
C TRP A 289 -10.48 -1.99 12.89
N ASN A 290 -10.31 -1.12 11.90
CA ASN A 290 -10.29 -1.50 10.50
C ASN A 290 -9.23 -2.56 10.20
N CYS A 291 -8.03 -2.41 10.78
CA CYS A 291 -6.94 -3.38 10.62
C CYS A 291 -7.32 -4.77 11.15
N MET A 292 -7.98 -4.86 12.31
CA MET A 292 -8.42 -6.15 12.87
C MET A 292 -9.60 -6.76 12.10
N ILE A 293 -10.59 -5.95 11.72
CA ILE A 293 -11.74 -6.42 10.91
C ILE A 293 -11.25 -6.94 9.55
N GLY A 294 -10.36 -6.20 8.88
CA GLY A 294 -9.73 -6.61 7.64
C GLY A 294 -8.86 -7.86 7.80
N GLY A 295 -8.09 -7.97 8.89
CA GLY A 295 -7.34 -9.18 9.23
C GLY A 295 -8.23 -10.42 9.37
N LEU A 296 -9.36 -10.30 10.06
CA LEU A 296 -10.35 -11.39 10.17
C LEU A 296 -10.94 -11.75 8.80
N ALA A 297 -11.27 -10.75 7.98
CA ALA A 297 -11.77 -10.93 6.62
C ALA A 297 -10.77 -11.71 5.74
N MET A 298 -9.49 -11.34 5.78
CA MET A 298 -8.42 -12.04 5.05
C MET A 298 -8.27 -13.49 5.51
N HIS A 299 -8.57 -13.80 6.76
CA HIS A 299 -8.53 -15.17 7.29
C HIS A 299 -9.83 -15.96 7.04
N GLY A 300 -10.82 -15.39 6.37
CA GLY A 300 -12.11 -16.02 6.13
C GLY A 300 -12.96 -16.17 7.40
N LYS A 301 -12.70 -15.38 8.45
CA LYS A 301 -13.44 -15.36 9.71
C LYS A 301 -14.53 -14.28 9.68
N GLY A 302 -15.42 -14.34 8.69
CA GLY A 302 -16.46 -13.33 8.44
C GLY A 302 -17.39 -13.07 9.62
N GLU A 303 -17.87 -14.12 10.29
CA GLU A 303 -18.71 -13.96 11.48
C GLU A 303 -17.99 -13.23 12.63
N ASP A 304 -16.70 -13.54 12.84
CA ASP A 304 -15.92 -12.88 13.89
C ASP A 304 -15.63 -11.42 13.53
N ALA A 305 -15.45 -11.11 12.24
CA ALA A 305 -15.33 -9.74 11.76
C ALA A 305 -16.61 -8.93 12.04
N ILE A 306 -17.78 -9.53 11.80
CA ILE A 306 -19.08 -8.92 12.10
C ILE A 306 -19.27 -8.71 13.61
N LYS A 307 -18.91 -9.70 14.44
CA LYS A 307 -18.94 -9.56 15.91
C LYS A 307 -18.03 -8.43 16.38
N LEU A 308 -16.84 -8.32 15.80
CA LEU A 308 -15.89 -7.26 16.14
C LEU A 308 -16.38 -5.87 15.73
N PHE A 309 -17.01 -5.74 14.55
CA PHE A 309 -17.64 -4.51 14.12
C PHE A 309 -18.77 -4.07 15.05
N ARG A 310 -19.65 -4.99 15.47
CA ARG A 310 -20.70 -4.66 16.45
C ARG A 310 -20.12 -4.16 17.77
N LYS A 311 -18.97 -4.69 18.19
CA LYS A 311 -18.23 -4.18 19.36
C LYS A 311 -17.69 -2.77 19.11
N MET A 312 -17.15 -2.48 17.92
CA MET A 312 -16.71 -1.14 17.52
C MET A 312 -17.86 -0.12 17.61
N GLU A 313 -19.05 -0.46 17.11
CA GLU A 313 -20.22 0.43 17.17
C GLU A 313 -20.69 0.74 18.59
N MET A 314 -20.46 -0.18 19.54
CA MET A 314 -20.75 0.07 20.96
C MET A 314 -19.78 1.08 21.60
N GLU A 315 -18.58 1.26 21.03
CA GLU A 315 -17.62 2.27 21.48
C GLU A 315 -17.98 3.65 20.90
N LYS A 316 -18.65 4.47 21.72
CA LYS A 316 -19.25 5.78 21.33
C LYS A 316 -18.31 6.80 20.66
N MET A 317 -16.99 6.58 20.64
CA MET A 317 -16.01 7.54 20.11
C MET A 317 -15.48 7.19 18.72
N VAL A 318 -15.90 6.08 18.10
CA VAL A 318 -15.37 5.64 16.80
C VAL A 318 -16.50 5.40 15.82
N ALA A 319 -16.68 6.32 14.86
CA ALA A 319 -17.63 6.13 13.77
C ALA A 319 -17.01 5.24 12.67
N PRO A 320 -17.75 4.25 12.14
CA PRO A 320 -17.34 3.51 10.95
C PRO A 320 -17.08 4.42 9.74
N ASP A 321 -16.13 4.04 8.90
CA ASP A 321 -15.82 4.74 7.65
C ASP A 321 -15.93 3.81 6.43
N ASN A 322 -15.58 4.34 5.25
CA ASN A 322 -15.55 3.59 4.00
C ASN A 322 -14.67 2.32 4.13
N ILE A 323 -13.53 2.40 4.83
CA ILE A 323 -12.61 1.26 4.98
C ILE A 323 -13.25 0.19 5.87
N THR A 324 -13.99 0.58 6.92
CA THR A 324 -14.73 -0.36 7.78
C THR A 324 -15.69 -1.23 6.96
N PHE A 325 -16.48 -0.62 6.08
CA PHE A 325 -17.46 -1.34 5.27
C PHE A 325 -16.82 -2.15 4.14
N VAL A 326 -15.74 -1.69 3.52
CA VAL A 326 -14.94 -2.51 2.58
C VAL A 326 -14.46 -3.79 3.28
N ASN A 327 -13.94 -3.68 4.51
CA ASN A 327 -13.46 -4.84 5.25
C ASN A 327 -14.59 -5.79 5.64
N LEU A 328 -15.76 -5.28 6.05
CA LEU A 328 -16.94 -6.10 6.34
C LEU A 328 -17.46 -6.85 5.11
N LEU A 329 -17.60 -6.15 3.98
CA LEU A 329 -18.07 -6.75 2.74
C LEU A 329 -17.07 -7.79 2.21
N SER A 330 -15.77 -7.52 2.33
CA SER A 330 -14.72 -8.52 2.04
C SER A 330 -14.81 -9.73 2.96
N ALA A 331 -15.12 -9.52 4.25
CA ALA A 331 -15.32 -10.61 5.21
C ALA A 331 -16.52 -11.49 4.81
N CYS A 332 -17.61 -10.85 4.37
CA CYS A 332 -18.77 -11.54 3.85
C CYS A 332 -18.43 -12.32 2.57
N ALA A 333 -17.71 -11.69 1.64
CA ALA A 333 -17.25 -12.31 0.39
C ALA A 333 -16.39 -13.55 0.64
N HIS A 334 -15.42 -13.48 1.55
CA HIS A 334 -14.52 -14.61 1.82
C HIS A 334 -15.14 -15.75 2.65
N SER A 335 -16.27 -15.48 3.30
CA SER A 335 -17.02 -16.46 4.10
C SER A 335 -18.34 -16.91 3.47
N GLY A 336 -18.72 -16.38 2.31
CA GLY A 336 -19.97 -16.72 1.61
C GLY A 336 -21.23 -16.20 2.30
N LEU A 337 -21.14 -15.11 3.07
CA LEU A 337 -22.24 -14.52 3.84
C LEU A 337 -23.04 -13.52 2.98
N ILE A 338 -23.82 -14.05 2.03
CA ILE A 338 -24.50 -13.24 1.01
C ILE A 338 -25.51 -12.27 1.63
N GLN A 339 -26.33 -12.76 2.57
CA GLN A 339 -27.41 -11.98 3.19
C GLN A 339 -26.83 -10.84 4.04
N GLU A 340 -25.79 -11.14 4.80
CA GLU A 340 -25.07 -10.18 5.64
C GLU A 340 -24.36 -9.14 4.77
N GLY A 341 -23.72 -9.54 3.68
CA GLY A 341 -23.08 -8.62 2.75
C GLY A 341 -24.08 -7.63 2.13
N GLN A 342 -25.23 -8.12 1.66
CA GLN A 342 -26.32 -7.25 1.19
C GLN A 342 -26.84 -6.34 2.30
N TYR A 343 -27.05 -6.86 3.51
CA TYR A 343 -27.48 -6.07 4.65
C TYR A 343 -26.50 -4.94 4.96
N PHE A 344 -25.20 -5.22 5.08
CA PHE A 344 -24.19 -4.22 5.43
C PHE A 344 -24.00 -3.17 4.32
N PHE A 345 -24.18 -3.56 3.05
CA PHE A 345 -24.15 -2.61 1.94
C PHE A 345 -25.24 -1.54 2.07
N HIS A 346 -26.48 -1.96 2.36
CA HIS A 346 -27.59 -1.03 2.60
C HIS A 346 -27.44 -0.29 3.94
N TYR A 347 -26.92 -0.96 4.96
CA TYR A 347 -26.69 -0.39 6.29
C TYR A 347 -25.73 0.81 6.24
N MET A 348 -24.63 0.73 5.46
CA MET A 348 -23.70 1.85 5.32
C MET A 348 -24.39 3.09 4.73
N ILE A 349 -25.29 2.88 3.75
CA ILE A 349 -25.98 3.95 3.04
C ILE A 349 -27.03 4.60 3.95
N HIS A 350 -27.90 3.79 4.55
CA HIS A 350 -29.08 4.29 5.24
C HIS A 350 -28.84 4.68 6.70
N VAL A 351 -27.87 4.04 7.38
CA VAL A 351 -27.61 4.28 8.80
C VAL A 351 -26.39 5.18 8.99
N HIS A 352 -25.31 4.92 8.26
CA HIS A 352 -24.06 5.68 8.40
C HIS A 352 -23.91 6.81 7.36
N ASN A 353 -24.85 6.92 6.41
CA ASN A 353 -24.82 7.91 5.33
C ASN A 353 -23.48 7.93 4.57
N ILE A 354 -22.91 6.74 4.36
CA ILE A 354 -21.67 6.55 3.60
C ILE A 354 -22.05 6.25 2.15
N GLU A 355 -21.59 7.11 1.23
CA GLU A 355 -21.79 6.91 -0.20
C GLU A 355 -20.91 5.74 -0.71
N PRO A 356 -21.50 4.74 -1.40
CA PRO A 356 -20.74 3.61 -1.91
C PRO A 356 -19.70 4.03 -2.96
N LYS A 357 -18.44 3.72 -2.68
CA LYS A 357 -17.31 3.82 -3.63
C LYS A 357 -17.05 2.52 -4.38
N LYS A 358 -16.19 2.59 -5.41
CA LYS A 358 -15.82 1.45 -6.29
C LYS A 358 -15.41 0.21 -5.51
N GLU A 359 -14.70 0.39 -4.40
CA GLU A 359 -14.21 -0.69 -3.55
C GLU A 359 -15.36 -1.49 -2.91
N HIS A 360 -16.45 -0.82 -2.50
CA HIS A 360 -17.63 -1.49 -1.93
C HIS A 360 -18.37 -2.31 -2.98
N TYR A 361 -18.57 -1.74 -4.16
CA TYR A 361 -19.15 -2.47 -5.30
C TYR A 361 -18.27 -3.65 -5.70
N GLY A 362 -16.95 -3.48 -5.71
CA GLY A 362 -15.99 -4.56 -5.95
C GLY A 362 -16.15 -5.71 -4.97
N CYS A 363 -16.35 -5.43 -3.68
CA CYS A 363 -16.61 -6.46 -2.67
C CYS A 363 -17.97 -7.15 -2.88
N MET A 364 -19.02 -6.42 -3.23
CA MET A 364 -20.35 -6.98 -3.52
C MET A 364 -20.33 -7.88 -4.76
N VAL A 365 -19.63 -7.45 -5.81
CA VAL A 365 -19.41 -8.24 -7.02
C VAL A 365 -18.60 -9.49 -6.68
N ASP A 366 -17.52 -9.38 -5.90
CA ASP A 366 -16.73 -10.56 -5.47
C ASP A 366 -17.58 -11.56 -4.67
N LEU A 367 -18.41 -11.08 -3.74
CA LEU A 367 -19.33 -11.90 -2.95
C LEU A 367 -20.31 -12.69 -3.83
N LEU A 368 -21.03 -12.00 -4.73
CA LEU A 368 -22.03 -12.61 -5.61
C LEU A 368 -21.37 -13.51 -6.66
N ALA A 369 -20.24 -13.07 -7.22
CA ALA A 369 -19.56 -13.78 -8.29
C ALA A 369 -18.99 -15.13 -7.80
N ARG A 370 -18.43 -15.20 -6.58
CA ARG A 370 -18.01 -16.48 -5.95
C ARG A 370 -19.17 -17.40 -5.61
N ALA A 371 -20.34 -16.83 -5.32
CA ALA A 371 -21.56 -17.59 -5.11
C ALA A 371 -22.16 -18.14 -6.42
N GLY A 372 -21.58 -17.82 -7.58
CA GLY A 372 -22.11 -18.18 -8.90
C GLY A 372 -23.27 -17.32 -9.39
N MET A 373 -23.62 -16.26 -8.65
CA MET A 373 -24.70 -15.30 -8.98
C MET A 373 -24.20 -14.26 -9.98
N LEU A 374 -23.79 -14.71 -11.17
CA LEU A 374 -23.10 -13.87 -12.17
C LEU A 374 -23.98 -12.77 -12.75
N GLU A 375 -25.29 -13.03 -12.94
CA GLU A 375 -26.21 -12.03 -13.48
C GLU A 375 -26.52 -10.95 -12.45
N GLU A 376 -26.66 -11.30 -11.17
CA GLU A 376 -26.79 -10.34 -10.09
C GLU A 376 -25.52 -9.52 -9.89
N ALA A 377 -24.35 -10.16 -9.98
CA ALA A 377 -23.07 -9.46 -9.95
C ALA A 377 -22.93 -8.46 -11.11
N ARG A 378 -23.39 -8.85 -12.31
CA ARG A 378 -23.44 -7.96 -13.47
C ARG A 378 -24.41 -6.80 -13.26
N LYS A 379 -25.60 -7.07 -12.71
CA LYS A 379 -26.59 -6.04 -12.38
C LYS A 379 -26.02 -4.99 -11.42
N ILE A 380 -25.29 -5.43 -10.39
CA ILE A 380 -24.60 -4.51 -9.46
C ILE A 380 -23.62 -3.59 -10.21
N ILE A 381 -22.89 -4.11 -11.21
CA ILE A 381 -21.99 -3.30 -12.05
C ILE A 381 -22.76 -2.29 -12.90
N ASP A 382 -23.85 -2.75 -13.53
CA ASP A 382 -24.69 -1.91 -14.40
C ASP A 382 -25.39 -0.78 -13.63
N GLU A 383 -25.67 -0.98 -12.33
CA GLU A 383 -26.27 0.01 -11.41
C GLU A 383 -25.26 0.96 -10.76
N MET A 384 -23.94 0.77 -10.96
CA MET A 384 -22.92 1.65 -10.38
C MET A 384 -23.05 3.08 -10.93
N PRO A 385 -23.03 4.12 -10.07
CA PRO A 385 -23.08 5.52 -10.52
C PRO A 385 -21.76 5.99 -11.14
N MET A 386 -20.72 5.16 -11.10
CA MET A 386 -19.40 5.42 -11.67
C MET A 386 -18.92 4.26 -12.53
N SER A 387 -17.97 4.52 -13.44
CA SER A 387 -17.38 3.46 -14.25
C SER A 387 -16.64 2.42 -13.41
N PRO A 388 -16.86 1.12 -13.66
CA PRO A 388 -16.20 0.06 -12.92
C PRO A 388 -14.69 0.08 -13.20
N ASP A 389 -13.89 -0.17 -12.16
CA ASP A 389 -12.45 -0.32 -12.30
C ASP A 389 -12.06 -1.78 -12.59
N ALA A 390 -10.76 -2.00 -12.76
CA ALA A 390 -10.22 -3.32 -13.00
C ALA A 390 -10.30 -4.25 -11.77
N GLY A 391 -10.52 -3.72 -10.57
CA GLY A 391 -10.79 -4.54 -9.39
C GLY A 391 -12.13 -5.25 -9.52
N VAL A 392 -13.19 -4.46 -9.74
CA VAL A 392 -14.58 -4.94 -9.88
C VAL A 392 -14.72 -5.91 -11.05
N LEU A 393 -14.25 -5.51 -12.24
CA LEU A 393 -14.30 -6.34 -13.45
C LEU A 393 -13.41 -7.59 -13.31
N GLY A 394 -12.32 -7.48 -12.54
CA GLY A 394 -11.40 -8.58 -12.27
C GLY A 394 -12.05 -9.70 -11.46
N ALA A 395 -12.82 -9.34 -10.42
CA ALA A 395 -13.57 -10.29 -9.61
C ALA A 395 -14.58 -11.08 -10.46
N LEU A 396 -15.36 -10.38 -11.29
CA LEU A 396 -16.34 -11.01 -12.19
C LEU A 396 -15.67 -11.90 -13.25
N LEU A 397 -14.55 -11.45 -13.84
CA LEU A 397 -13.78 -12.25 -14.82
C LEU A 397 -13.27 -13.55 -14.21
N GLY A 398 -12.73 -13.49 -12.98
CA GLY A 398 -12.27 -14.66 -12.23
C GLY A 398 -13.40 -15.66 -11.99
N ALA A 399 -14.58 -15.17 -11.61
CA ALA A 399 -15.76 -16.01 -11.43
C ALA A 399 -16.28 -16.61 -12.75
N CYS A 400 -16.26 -15.85 -13.85
CA CYS A 400 -16.63 -16.37 -15.18
C CYS A 400 -15.74 -17.56 -15.57
N LYS A 401 -14.43 -17.51 -15.24
CA LYS A 401 -13.52 -18.65 -15.42
C LYS A 401 -13.93 -19.86 -14.56
N ILE A 402 -14.31 -19.64 -13.30
CA ILE A 402 -14.68 -20.72 -12.35
C ILE A 402 -16.01 -21.37 -12.76
N HIS A 403 -17.02 -20.56 -13.06
CA HIS A 403 -18.38 -20.99 -13.41
C HIS A 403 -18.57 -21.26 -14.91
N LYS A 404 -17.49 -21.22 -15.70
CA LYS A 404 -17.46 -21.51 -17.15
C LYS A 404 -18.44 -20.66 -17.98
N ASN A 405 -18.65 -19.40 -17.60
CA ASN A 405 -19.44 -18.45 -18.39
C ASN A 405 -18.54 -17.73 -19.41
N MET A 406 -18.47 -18.28 -20.63
CA MET A 406 -17.59 -17.79 -21.69
C MET A 406 -17.99 -16.42 -22.22
N GLU A 407 -19.27 -16.21 -22.51
CA GLU A 407 -19.76 -14.99 -23.16
C GLU A 407 -19.51 -13.74 -22.31
N LEU A 408 -19.87 -13.82 -21.01
CA LEU A 408 -19.62 -12.75 -20.07
C LEU A 408 -18.10 -12.58 -19.84
N GLY A 409 -17.37 -13.69 -19.69
CA GLY A 409 -15.92 -13.69 -19.53
C GLY A 409 -15.17 -13.01 -20.67
N GLU A 410 -15.58 -13.24 -21.93
CA GLU A 410 -15.00 -12.60 -23.11
C GLU A 410 -15.23 -11.09 -23.11
N LYS A 411 -16.49 -10.66 -22.86
CA LYS A 411 -16.85 -9.24 -22.84
C LYS A 411 -16.06 -8.47 -21.77
N ILE A 412 -16.03 -9.01 -20.55
CA ILE A 412 -15.33 -8.40 -19.41
C ILE A 412 -13.81 -8.46 -19.62
N GLY A 413 -13.29 -9.58 -20.15
CA GLY A 413 -11.88 -9.79 -20.41
C GLY A 413 -11.29 -8.80 -21.42
N LYS A 414 -12.02 -8.52 -22.51
CA LYS A 414 -11.61 -7.48 -23.47
C LYS A 414 -11.58 -6.09 -22.83
N ARG A 415 -12.62 -5.74 -22.07
CA ARG A 415 -12.74 -4.44 -21.40
C ARG A 415 -11.64 -4.20 -20.37
N ILE A 416 -11.30 -5.20 -19.56
CA ILE A 416 -10.29 -5.03 -18.52
C ILE A 416 -8.86 -4.92 -19.09
N ILE A 417 -8.59 -5.53 -20.25
CA ILE A 417 -7.33 -5.40 -20.98
C ILE A 417 -7.16 -3.98 -21.56
N GLU A 418 -8.26 -3.31 -21.91
CA GLU A 418 -8.23 -1.89 -22.28
C GLU A 418 -7.90 -0.99 -21.08
N LEU A 419 -8.45 -1.30 -19.91
CA LEU A 419 -8.23 -0.53 -18.67
C LEU A 419 -6.83 -0.74 -18.07
N GLU A 420 -6.32 -1.96 -18.08
CA GLU A 420 -5.01 -2.33 -17.55
C GLU A 420 -4.16 -3.03 -18.62
N PRO A 421 -3.69 -2.31 -19.66
CA PRO A 421 -2.97 -2.92 -20.77
C PRO A 421 -1.65 -3.58 -20.33
N GLY A 422 -1.03 -3.14 -19.24
CA GLY A 422 0.22 -3.70 -18.70
C GLY A 422 0.06 -4.92 -17.78
N ASN A 423 -1.16 -5.31 -17.42
CA ASN A 423 -1.38 -6.39 -16.44
C ASN A 423 -1.48 -7.76 -17.12
N SER A 424 -0.40 -8.54 -17.08
CA SER A 424 -0.32 -9.88 -17.69
C SER A 424 -1.40 -10.85 -17.19
N GLY A 425 -1.83 -10.74 -15.93
CA GLY A 425 -2.84 -11.61 -15.34
C GLY A 425 -4.20 -11.53 -16.03
N ARG A 426 -4.54 -10.39 -16.63
CA ARG A 426 -5.80 -10.19 -17.36
C ARG A 426 -5.83 -11.00 -18.66
N TYR A 427 -4.76 -10.91 -19.45
CA TYR A 427 -4.57 -11.69 -20.67
C TYR A 427 -4.57 -13.19 -20.38
N VAL A 428 -3.84 -13.62 -19.35
CA VAL A 428 -3.76 -15.02 -18.94
C VAL A 428 -5.14 -15.53 -18.49
N THR A 429 -5.94 -14.73 -17.79
CA THR A 429 -7.29 -15.15 -17.36
C THR A 429 -8.22 -15.29 -18.56
N LEU A 430 -8.23 -14.33 -19.50
CA LEU A 430 -9.04 -14.41 -20.71
C LEU A 430 -8.63 -15.59 -21.60
N ALA A 431 -7.32 -15.80 -21.80
CA ALA A 431 -6.81 -16.96 -22.52
C ALA A 431 -7.25 -18.29 -21.88
N ASN A 432 -7.25 -18.39 -20.54
CA ASN A 432 -7.77 -19.58 -19.85
C ASN A 432 -9.27 -19.79 -20.07
N ILE A 433 -10.07 -18.72 -20.16
CA ILE A 433 -11.51 -18.82 -20.47
C ILE A 433 -11.71 -19.40 -21.87
N TYR A 434 -10.94 -18.94 -22.86
CA TYR A 434 -10.98 -19.51 -24.22
C TYR A 434 -10.48 -20.96 -24.27
N ALA A 435 -9.41 -21.28 -23.54
CA ALA A 435 -8.89 -22.65 -23.46
C ALA A 435 -9.93 -23.62 -22.86
N ASN A 436 -10.60 -23.23 -21.77
CA ASN A 436 -11.69 -24.01 -21.16
C ASN A 436 -12.88 -24.24 -22.12
N ALA A 437 -13.04 -23.37 -23.12
CA ALA A 437 -14.06 -23.46 -24.16
C ALA A 437 -13.57 -24.18 -25.44
N GLY A 438 -12.31 -24.61 -25.49
CA GLY A 438 -11.70 -25.21 -26.70
C GLY A 438 -11.43 -24.23 -27.84
N ARG A 439 -11.51 -22.91 -27.60
CA ARG A 439 -11.27 -21.85 -28.60
C ARG A 439 -9.79 -21.49 -28.71
N TRP A 440 -8.98 -22.42 -29.23
CA TRP A 440 -7.52 -22.29 -29.26
C TRP A 440 -6.99 -21.17 -30.15
N GLU A 441 -7.71 -20.81 -31.21
CA GLU A 441 -7.35 -19.67 -32.06
C GLU A 441 -7.38 -18.36 -31.27
N ASP A 442 -8.42 -18.16 -30.44
CA ASP A 442 -8.55 -16.98 -29.59
C ASP A 442 -7.49 -16.94 -28.48
N VAL A 443 -7.06 -18.11 -27.97
CA VAL A 443 -5.89 -18.20 -27.07
C VAL A 443 -4.64 -17.65 -27.75
N GLY A 444 -4.39 -18.06 -28.99
CA GLY A 444 -3.29 -17.55 -29.82
C GLY A 444 -3.38 -16.04 -30.03
N ASN A 445 -4.57 -15.53 -30.34
CA ASN A 445 -4.82 -14.10 -30.55
C ASN A 445 -4.54 -13.26 -29.28
N VAL A 446 -4.99 -13.72 -28.10
CA VAL A 446 -4.73 -13.02 -26.84
C VAL A 446 -3.25 -13.01 -26.48
N ARG A 447 -2.53 -14.11 -26.74
CA ARG A 447 -1.07 -14.18 -26.52
C ARG A 447 -0.31 -13.25 -27.44
N LYS A 448 -0.70 -13.22 -28.72
CA LYS A 448 -0.13 -12.27 -29.69
C LYS A 448 -0.36 -10.83 -29.22
N LEU A 449 -1.58 -10.49 -28.80
CA LEU A 449 -1.90 -9.16 -28.27
C LEU A 449 -1.06 -8.80 -27.04
N MET A 450 -0.83 -9.75 -26.14
CA MET A 450 0.02 -9.56 -24.95
C MET A 450 1.47 -9.27 -25.34
N ASN A 451 2.00 -10.00 -26.33
CA ASN A 451 3.35 -9.80 -26.85
C ASN A 451 3.50 -8.48 -27.62
N ASP A 452 2.53 -8.14 -28.48
CA ASP A 452 2.51 -6.91 -29.28
C ASP A 452 2.49 -5.66 -28.37
N LYS A 453 1.92 -5.78 -27.16
CA LYS A 453 1.95 -4.72 -26.13
C LYS A 453 3.17 -4.76 -25.20
N GLY A 454 4.12 -5.67 -25.44
CA GLY A 454 5.34 -5.81 -24.64
C GLY A 454 5.12 -6.33 -23.21
N VAL A 455 3.97 -6.97 -22.94
CA VAL A 455 3.60 -7.40 -21.59
C VAL A 455 4.18 -8.78 -21.31
N LYS A 456 5.02 -8.89 -20.28
CA LYS A 456 5.60 -10.18 -19.85
C LYS A 456 4.75 -10.82 -18.76
N LYS A 457 4.65 -12.15 -18.79
CA LYS A 457 3.99 -12.94 -17.74
C LYS A 457 4.75 -12.80 -16.43
N GLU A 458 4.04 -12.40 -15.38
CA GLU A 458 4.60 -12.36 -14.04
C GLU A 458 4.85 -13.80 -13.54
N PRO A 459 6.07 -14.16 -13.11
CA PRO A 459 6.33 -15.49 -12.56
C PRO A 459 5.61 -15.67 -11.23
N GLY A 460 5.04 -16.86 -11.02
CA GLY A 460 4.49 -17.24 -9.73
C GLY A 460 5.60 -17.75 -8.81
N PHE A 461 5.71 -17.16 -7.63
CA PHE A 461 6.67 -17.56 -6.61
C PHE A 461 6.03 -17.69 -5.23
N SER A 462 6.60 -18.55 -4.40
CA SER A 462 6.18 -18.79 -3.03
C SER A 462 7.33 -18.56 -2.08
N ILE A 463 7.05 -17.89 -0.96
CA ILE A 463 8.01 -17.58 0.09
C ILE A 463 7.64 -18.38 1.34
N ILE A 464 8.64 -18.96 2.01
CA ILE A 464 8.52 -19.61 3.32
C ILE A 464 9.61 -19.08 4.25
N GLU A 465 9.22 -18.72 5.47
CA GLU A 465 10.14 -18.41 6.57
C GLU A 465 10.24 -19.63 7.49
N MET A 466 11.46 -20.04 7.81
CA MET A 466 11.73 -21.11 8.78
C MET A 466 11.99 -20.53 10.18
N ASP A 467 11.98 -21.38 11.22
CA ASP A 467 12.13 -20.95 12.61
C ASP A 467 13.46 -20.24 12.93
N ASP A 468 14.48 -20.41 12.08
CA ASP A 468 15.75 -19.67 12.15
C ASP A 468 15.65 -18.23 11.60
N GLY A 469 14.47 -17.83 11.11
CA GLY A 469 14.20 -16.52 10.51
C GLY A 469 14.68 -16.38 9.06
N VAL A 470 15.15 -17.46 8.43
CA VAL A 470 15.61 -17.45 7.04
C VAL A 470 14.42 -17.57 6.10
N VAL A 471 14.28 -16.56 5.23
CA VAL A 471 13.23 -16.47 4.21
C VAL A 471 13.75 -17.08 2.91
N ASN A 472 13.02 -18.07 2.39
CA ASN A 472 13.37 -18.78 1.15
C ASN A 472 12.29 -18.57 0.09
N GLU A 473 12.71 -18.22 -1.12
CA GLU A 473 11.83 -18.01 -2.27
C GLU A 473 11.96 -19.17 -3.27
N PHE A 474 10.81 -19.63 -3.76
CA PHE A 474 10.70 -20.68 -4.76
C PHE A 474 9.95 -20.17 -5.98
N ILE A 475 10.54 -20.34 -7.15
CA ILE A 475 9.90 -20.07 -8.45
C ILE A 475 9.59 -21.42 -9.10
N ALA A 476 8.43 -21.54 -9.74
CA ALA A 476 8.06 -22.78 -10.43
C ALA A 476 9.13 -23.17 -11.48
N GLY A 477 9.61 -24.42 -11.41
CA GLY A 477 10.69 -24.92 -12.28
C GLY A 477 12.09 -24.40 -11.96
N GLY A 478 12.27 -23.59 -10.91
CA GLY A 478 13.55 -23.01 -10.52
C GLY A 478 14.47 -24.00 -9.80
N MET A 479 15.74 -24.07 -10.24
CA MET A 479 16.80 -24.90 -9.62
C MET A 479 17.85 -24.07 -8.87
N ALA A 480 17.59 -22.79 -8.62
CA ALA A 480 18.55 -21.86 -8.01
C ALA A 480 18.82 -22.15 -6.52
N HIS A 481 17.94 -22.88 -5.84
CA HIS A 481 18.08 -23.17 -4.42
C HIS A 481 19.22 -24.17 -4.16
N PRO A 482 20.11 -23.96 -3.16
CA PRO A 482 21.24 -24.86 -2.89
C PRO A 482 20.83 -26.32 -2.65
N GLU A 483 19.66 -26.52 -2.05
CA GLU A 483 19.08 -27.85 -1.75
C GLU A 483 18.07 -28.35 -2.80
N ALA A 484 18.06 -27.80 -4.02
CA ALA A 484 17.05 -28.12 -5.03
C ALA A 484 16.83 -29.62 -5.23
N LYS A 485 17.90 -30.43 -5.31
CA LYS A 485 17.79 -31.89 -5.48
C LYS A 485 16.97 -32.57 -4.37
N ALA A 486 17.20 -32.20 -3.11
CA ALA A 486 16.47 -32.76 -1.98
C ALA A 486 15.00 -32.32 -1.97
N ILE A 487 14.74 -31.06 -2.34
CA ILE A 487 13.39 -30.49 -2.42
C ILE A 487 12.57 -31.20 -3.49
N TYR A 488 13.13 -31.40 -4.68
CA TYR A 488 12.44 -32.08 -5.78
C TYR A 488 12.15 -33.55 -5.45
N ALA A 489 13.12 -34.28 -4.88
CA ALA A 489 12.88 -35.64 -4.39
C ALA A 489 11.78 -35.68 -3.31
N LYS A 490 11.71 -34.66 -2.44
CA LYS A 490 10.64 -34.54 -1.46
C LYS A 490 9.28 -34.26 -2.09
N VAL A 491 9.22 -33.44 -3.15
CA VAL A 491 7.98 -33.21 -3.91
C VAL A 491 7.47 -34.52 -4.50
N GLU A 492 8.32 -35.33 -5.11
CA GLU A 492 7.94 -36.63 -5.66
C GLU A 492 7.36 -37.55 -4.58
N GLN A 493 8.09 -37.72 -3.47
CA GLN A 493 7.62 -38.50 -2.31
C GLN A 493 6.26 -38.00 -1.80
N MET A 494 6.12 -36.67 -1.68
CA MET A 494 4.90 -36.03 -1.20
C MET A 494 3.72 -36.29 -2.13
N LEU A 495 3.93 -36.16 -3.45
CA LEU A 495 2.91 -36.40 -4.46
C LEU A 495 2.49 -37.87 -4.54
N GLU A 496 3.44 -38.80 -4.44
CA GLU A 496 3.15 -40.24 -4.34
C GLU A 496 2.30 -40.55 -3.11
N SER A 497 2.66 -39.99 -1.96
CA SER A 497 1.94 -40.24 -0.71
C SER A 497 0.49 -39.74 -0.78
N ILE A 498 0.24 -38.57 -1.37
CA ILE A 498 -1.13 -38.08 -1.52
C ILE A 498 -1.93 -38.80 -2.61
N ARG A 499 -1.29 -39.37 -3.63
CA ARG A 499 -1.97 -40.21 -4.64
C ARG A 499 -2.58 -41.46 -4.00
N LEU A 500 -1.91 -42.04 -3.00
CA LEU A 500 -2.42 -43.20 -2.25
C LEU A 500 -3.73 -42.91 -1.50
N VAL A 501 -3.99 -41.64 -1.15
CA VAL A 501 -5.24 -41.21 -0.51
C VAL A 501 -6.22 -40.52 -1.48
N GLY A 502 -6.01 -40.69 -2.79
CA GLY A 502 -6.95 -40.26 -3.83
C GLY A 502 -6.66 -38.91 -4.48
N TYR A 503 -5.44 -38.37 -4.37
CA TYR A 503 -5.07 -37.18 -5.14
C TYR A 503 -5.00 -37.48 -6.65
N VAL A 504 -5.76 -36.73 -7.44
CA VAL A 504 -5.69 -36.72 -8.90
C VAL A 504 -5.31 -35.30 -9.36
N PRO A 505 -4.23 -35.13 -10.15
CA PRO A 505 -3.86 -33.81 -10.68
C PRO A 505 -4.95 -33.24 -11.58
N TYR A 506 -5.30 -31.97 -11.41
CA TYR A 506 -6.24 -31.27 -12.31
C TYR A 506 -5.53 -30.87 -13.61
N THR A 507 -5.81 -31.57 -14.71
CA THR A 507 -5.15 -31.36 -16.02
C THR A 507 -5.92 -30.45 -16.99
N ASP A 508 -7.17 -30.09 -16.69
CA ASP A 508 -8.10 -29.37 -17.58
C ASP A 508 -7.55 -28.07 -18.21
N ALA A 509 -6.53 -27.44 -17.61
CA ALA A 509 -5.94 -26.19 -18.10
C ALA A 509 -4.56 -26.34 -18.76
N VAL A 510 -3.97 -27.55 -18.80
CA VAL A 510 -2.55 -27.77 -19.16
C VAL A 510 -2.38 -28.50 -20.50
N LEU A 511 -3.47 -28.94 -21.12
CA LEU A 511 -3.46 -30.02 -22.10
C LEU A 511 -2.74 -29.77 -23.45
N HIS A 512 -2.22 -28.58 -23.80
CA HIS A 512 -1.41 -28.42 -25.03
C HIS A 512 -0.30 -27.36 -24.98
N ASP A 513 0.09 -26.89 -23.80
CA ASP A 513 0.91 -25.68 -23.65
C ASP A 513 2.44 -25.90 -23.59
N LEU A 514 2.94 -27.06 -24.02
CA LEU A 514 4.36 -27.39 -23.87
C LEU A 514 4.95 -27.81 -25.22
N VAL A 515 5.97 -27.07 -25.65
CA VAL A 515 6.97 -27.55 -26.62
C VAL A 515 7.52 -28.88 -26.08
N GLU A 516 7.78 -29.85 -26.95
CA GLU A 516 8.02 -31.25 -26.58
C GLU A 516 9.20 -31.51 -25.61
N GLU A 517 10.00 -30.49 -25.28
CA GLU A 517 11.12 -30.53 -24.35
C GLU A 517 10.73 -30.30 -22.87
N GLU A 518 9.49 -29.88 -22.56
CA GLU A 518 9.00 -29.63 -21.19
C GLU A 518 8.01 -30.72 -20.67
N LYS A 519 8.12 -31.95 -21.17
CA LYS A 519 7.16 -33.05 -20.91
C LYS A 519 7.22 -33.70 -19.51
N GLU A 520 7.87 -33.07 -18.51
CA GLU A 520 7.72 -33.46 -17.10
C GLU A 520 6.70 -32.52 -16.41
N ASN A 521 5.48 -33.05 -16.23
CA ASN A 521 4.25 -32.36 -15.83
C ASN A 521 4.43 -31.06 -14.98
N PRO A 522 4.29 -29.86 -15.59
CA PRO A 522 4.54 -28.57 -14.93
C PRO A 522 3.74 -28.34 -13.63
N LEU A 523 2.62 -29.05 -13.46
CA LEU A 523 1.79 -29.02 -12.26
C LEU A 523 2.50 -29.55 -11.01
N PHE A 524 3.48 -30.44 -11.14
CA PHE A 524 4.15 -31.05 -9.99
C PHE A 524 5.08 -30.07 -9.28
N TYR A 525 5.69 -29.15 -10.02
CA TYR A 525 6.74 -28.25 -9.52
C TYR A 525 6.29 -26.80 -9.39
N HIS A 526 4.99 -26.59 -9.11
CA HIS A 526 4.50 -25.28 -8.69
C HIS A 526 5.20 -24.81 -7.41
N SER A 527 5.46 -23.50 -7.31
CA SER A 527 6.22 -22.92 -6.20
C SER A 527 5.63 -23.24 -4.82
N GLU A 528 4.31 -23.37 -4.71
CA GLU A 528 3.62 -23.75 -3.49
C GLU A 528 4.05 -25.14 -3.00
N LYS A 529 4.15 -26.11 -3.93
CA LYS A 529 4.56 -27.49 -3.62
C LYS A 529 6.03 -27.56 -3.25
N LEU A 530 6.87 -26.78 -3.94
CA LEU A 530 8.29 -26.65 -3.60
C LEU A 530 8.49 -26.07 -2.19
N ALA A 531 7.78 -24.99 -1.87
CA ALA A 531 7.84 -24.38 -0.54
C ALA A 531 7.34 -25.32 0.57
N VAL A 532 6.24 -26.06 0.34
CA VAL A 532 5.74 -27.07 1.29
C VAL A 532 6.75 -28.21 1.44
N ALA A 533 7.33 -28.71 0.35
CA ALA A 533 8.34 -29.77 0.41
C ALA A 533 9.59 -29.34 1.19
N TYR A 534 10.07 -28.11 0.98
CA TYR A 534 11.15 -27.53 1.77
C TYR A 534 10.80 -27.42 3.25
N GLY A 535 9.60 -26.93 3.57
CA GLY A 535 9.09 -26.90 4.94
C GLY A 535 9.03 -28.29 5.59
N LEU A 536 8.54 -29.30 4.87
CA LEU A 536 8.47 -30.69 5.34
C LEU A 536 9.86 -31.32 5.61
N LEU A 537 10.90 -30.88 4.91
CA LEU A 537 12.27 -31.38 5.14
C LEU A 537 12.87 -30.84 6.45
N ARG A 538 12.44 -29.64 6.86
CA ARG A 538 13.07 -28.89 7.96
C ARG A 538 12.19 -28.71 9.19
N SER A 539 10.96 -29.22 9.16
CA SER A 539 10.00 -29.10 10.26
C SER A 539 9.54 -30.48 10.76
N LYS A 540 9.00 -30.54 11.97
CA LYS A 540 8.46 -31.76 12.60
C LYS A 540 6.94 -31.89 12.45
N PRO A 541 6.38 -33.12 12.57
CA PRO A 541 4.94 -33.36 12.76
C PRO A 541 4.31 -32.43 13.79
N GLY A 542 3.15 -31.87 13.43
CA GLY A 542 2.40 -30.89 14.22
C GLY A 542 2.84 -29.43 14.07
N GLU A 543 4.00 -29.14 13.47
CA GLU A 543 4.45 -27.75 13.27
C GLU A 543 3.67 -27.04 12.15
N THR A 544 3.58 -25.71 12.26
CA THR A 544 2.86 -24.88 11.29
C THR A 544 3.80 -24.34 10.21
N LEU A 545 3.53 -24.67 8.95
CA LEU A 545 4.22 -24.08 7.80
C LEU A 545 3.49 -22.81 7.36
N ARG A 546 4.21 -21.69 7.21
CA ARG A 546 3.65 -20.41 6.75
C ARG A 546 4.24 -20.04 5.40
N ILE A 547 3.38 -19.92 4.40
CA ILE A 547 3.78 -19.68 3.02
C ILE A 547 3.03 -18.45 2.49
N THR A 548 3.75 -17.53 1.84
CA THR A 548 3.15 -16.45 1.07
C THR A 548 3.27 -16.77 -0.42
N LYS A 549 2.20 -16.57 -1.19
CA LYS A 549 2.16 -16.70 -2.64
C LYS A 549 1.87 -15.33 -3.26
N ASN A 550 2.67 -14.94 -4.26
CA ASN A 550 2.47 -13.66 -4.96
C ASN A 550 1.25 -13.65 -5.89
N LEU A 551 0.70 -14.81 -6.25
CA LEU A 551 -0.49 -14.99 -7.10
C LEU A 551 -1.60 -15.71 -6.31
N ARG A 552 -2.79 -15.83 -6.90
CA ARG A 552 -3.85 -16.69 -6.35
C ARG A 552 -3.43 -18.16 -6.44
N ILE A 553 -3.60 -18.92 -5.36
CA ILE A 553 -3.31 -20.37 -5.36
C ILE A 553 -4.21 -21.06 -6.41
N CYS A 554 -3.67 -22.01 -7.18
CA CYS A 554 -4.45 -22.75 -8.16
C CYS A 554 -5.23 -23.91 -7.49
N ARG A 555 -6.29 -24.38 -8.15
CA ARG A 555 -7.16 -25.45 -7.64
C ARG A 555 -6.40 -26.75 -7.34
N ASP A 556 -5.42 -27.08 -8.19
CA ASP A 556 -4.57 -28.25 -8.03
C ASP A 556 -3.69 -28.17 -6.77
N CYS A 557 -2.95 -27.07 -6.60
CA CYS A 557 -2.12 -26.84 -5.41
C CYS A 557 -2.95 -26.83 -4.13
N HIS A 558 -4.11 -26.19 -4.15
CA HIS A 558 -5.00 -26.17 -3.00
C HIS A 558 -5.47 -27.58 -2.60
N GLN A 559 -5.88 -28.40 -3.57
CA GLN A 559 -6.30 -29.78 -3.28
C GLN A 559 -5.13 -30.66 -2.84
N ALA A 560 -3.96 -30.50 -3.46
CA ALA A 560 -2.76 -31.22 -3.05
C ALA A 560 -2.40 -30.88 -1.60
N ILE A 561 -2.34 -29.59 -1.25
CA ILE A 561 -1.91 -29.12 0.08
C ILE A 561 -2.91 -29.51 1.17
N LYS A 562 -4.20 -29.54 0.85
CA LYS A 562 -5.22 -30.14 1.71
C LYS A 562 -4.86 -31.58 2.09
N LEU A 563 -4.58 -32.44 1.10
CA LEU A 563 -4.21 -33.84 1.37
C LEU A 563 -2.83 -33.95 2.05
N ILE A 564 -1.87 -33.09 1.69
CA ILE A 564 -0.56 -33.02 2.34
C ILE A 564 -0.71 -32.74 3.84
N SER A 565 -1.57 -31.79 4.22
CA SER A 565 -1.83 -31.45 5.63
C SER A 565 -2.31 -32.66 6.46
N GLN A 566 -3.07 -33.56 5.83
CA GLN A 566 -3.55 -34.80 6.45
C GLN A 566 -2.47 -35.88 6.50
N VAL A 567 -1.81 -36.15 5.36
CA VAL A 567 -0.86 -37.27 5.23
C VAL A 567 0.41 -37.03 6.03
N PHE A 568 0.89 -35.79 6.09
CA PHE A 568 2.15 -35.45 6.75
C PHE A 568 1.96 -34.87 8.15
N ASP A 569 0.73 -34.79 8.67
CA ASP A 569 0.42 -34.18 9.97
C ASP A 569 1.05 -32.78 10.09
N ARG A 570 0.51 -31.84 9.30
CA ARG A 570 0.96 -30.44 9.28
C ARG A 570 -0.21 -29.50 9.28
N HIS A 571 -0.04 -28.39 9.99
CA HIS A 571 -0.84 -27.20 9.77
C HIS A 571 -0.16 -26.34 8.70
N VAL A 572 -0.79 -26.13 7.56
CA VAL A 572 -0.20 -25.31 6.48
C VAL A 572 -1.05 -24.05 6.31
N ILE A 573 -0.43 -22.89 6.50
CA ILE A 573 -1.06 -21.58 6.32
C ILE A 573 -0.48 -20.99 5.04
N ILE A 574 -1.34 -20.77 4.04
CA ILE A 574 -0.94 -20.12 2.79
C ILE A 574 -1.70 -18.81 2.63
N ARG A 575 -0.97 -17.71 2.55
CA ARG A 575 -1.52 -16.41 2.13
C ARG A 575 -1.34 -16.27 0.62
N ASP A 576 -2.44 -16.15 -0.11
CA ASP A 576 -2.42 -15.72 -1.51
C ASP A 576 -2.69 -14.20 -1.62
N ARG A 577 -2.87 -13.67 -2.83
CA ARG A 577 -3.15 -12.23 -3.04
C ARG A 577 -4.37 -11.71 -2.27
N ASN A 578 -5.36 -12.56 -2.00
CA ASN A 578 -6.68 -12.14 -1.51
C ASN A 578 -6.95 -12.60 -0.08
N ARG A 579 -6.49 -13.80 0.30
CA ARG A 579 -6.86 -14.42 1.58
C ARG A 579 -5.82 -15.43 2.07
N PHE A 580 -6.00 -15.82 3.32
CA PHE A 580 -5.39 -16.99 3.90
C PHE A 580 -6.22 -18.25 3.68
N HIS A 581 -5.50 -19.34 3.45
CA HIS A 581 -5.97 -20.70 3.43
C HIS A 581 -5.28 -21.44 4.57
N HIS A 582 -6.05 -21.88 5.56
CA HIS A 582 -5.55 -22.68 6.68
C HIS A 582 -5.90 -24.13 6.42
N PHE A 583 -4.90 -24.92 6.06
CA PHE A 583 -5.02 -26.34 5.77
C PHE A 583 -4.68 -27.15 7.02
N SER A 584 -5.62 -27.97 7.45
CA SER A 584 -5.47 -28.86 8.60
C SER A 584 -6.30 -30.11 8.38
N ASN A 585 -5.72 -31.29 8.63
CA ASN A 585 -6.43 -32.57 8.61
C ASN A 585 -7.29 -32.79 7.35
N GLY A 586 -6.79 -32.39 6.18
CA GLY A 586 -7.53 -32.62 4.93
C GLY A 586 -8.66 -31.63 4.67
N VAL A 587 -8.71 -30.51 5.41
CA VAL A 587 -9.71 -29.45 5.23
C VAL A 587 -9.01 -28.10 5.08
N CYS A 588 -9.62 -27.18 4.35
CA CYS A 588 -9.19 -25.78 4.25
C CYS A 588 -10.22 -24.86 4.90
N SER A 589 -9.77 -23.80 5.57
CA SER A 589 -10.65 -22.75 6.15
C SER A 589 -11.57 -22.08 5.13
N CYS A 590 -11.26 -22.14 3.82
CA CYS A 590 -12.13 -21.61 2.78
C CYS A 590 -13.36 -22.49 2.49
N LYS A 591 -13.43 -23.72 2.99
CA LYS A 591 -14.51 -24.69 2.71
C LYS A 591 -14.73 -24.94 1.21
N ASP A 592 -13.67 -24.84 0.41
CA ASP A 592 -13.72 -24.88 -1.06
C ASP A 592 -14.64 -23.81 -1.68
N TYR A 593 -14.90 -22.74 -0.95
CA TYR A 593 -15.52 -21.52 -1.45
C TYR A 593 -14.46 -20.69 -2.19
N TRP A 594 -14.39 -20.94 -3.49
CA TRP A 594 -13.43 -20.35 -4.41
C TRP A 594 -13.86 -18.97 -4.88
#